data_AF-A0A932LFU9-F1
#
_entry.id   AF-A0A932LFU9-F1
#
_cell.length_a   1.000
_cell.length_b   1.000
_cell.length_c   1.000
_cell.angle_alpha   90.00
_cell.angle_beta   90.00
_cell.angle_gamma   90.00
#
_symmetry.space_group_name_H-M   'P 1'
#
loop_
_entity.id
_entity.type
_entity.pdbx_description
1 polymer ?
#
loop_
_entity_poly.entity_id
_entity_poly.type
_entity_poly.pdbx_seq_one_letter_code
_entity_poly.pdbx_strand_id
1 'polypeptide(L)' 'MNHDPIVDEVRRARERLAATCDYDLDRIFDEIQRRQAAETAPVVSFAKPSSARQVSSVSGALSD' A
#
# COMPACT_ATOMS: atom_id res chain seq x y z
N MET A 1 22.61 -3.35 -5.34
CA MET A 1 21.42 -2.71 -4.73
C MET A 1 20.78 -1.86 -5.82
N ASN A 2 19.61 -2.25 -6.30
CA ASN A 2 18.94 -1.53 -7.39
C ASN A 2 18.31 -0.25 -6.83
N HIS A 3 18.74 0.89 -7.37
CA HIS A 3 18.15 2.19 -7.09
C HIS A 3 16.81 2.22 -7.84
N ASP A 4 15.70 2.11 -7.11
CA ASP A 4 14.36 2.20 -7.68
C ASP A 4 13.79 3.59 -7.37
N PRO A 5 13.53 4.41 -8.40
CA PRO A 5 13.09 5.80 -8.19
C PRO A 5 11.79 5.90 -7.38
N ILE A 6 10.89 4.91 -7.49
CA ILE A 6 9.64 4.88 -6.71
C ILE A 6 9.94 4.63 -5.24
N VAL A 7 10.86 3.70 -4.95
CA VAL A 7 11.27 3.39 -3.57
C VAL A 7 11.89 4.60 -2.90
N ASP A 8 12.71 5.37 -3.62
CA ASP A 8 13.34 6.57 -3.05
C ASP A 8 12.35 7.69 -2.81
N GLU A 9 11.39 7.88 -3.70
CA GLU A 9 10.31 8.86 -3.50
C GLU A 9 9.50 8.51 -2.26
N VAL A 10 9.07 7.24 -2.14
CA VAL A 10 8.33 6.75 -0.97
C VAL A 10 9.15 6.92 0.30
N ARG A 11 10.46 6.61 0.27
CA ARG A 11 11.35 6.80 1.42
C ARG A 11 11.42 8.27 1.82
N ARG A 12 11.61 9.19 0.87
CA ARG A 12 11.64 10.64 1.13
C ARG A 12 10.31 11.18 1.64
N ALA A 13 9.18 10.65 1.17
CA ALA A 13 7.86 11.04 1.65
C ALA A 13 7.63 10.60 3.10
N ARG A 14 7.99 9.35 3.42
CA ARG A 14 7.90 8.81 4.79
C ARG A 14 8.78 9.58 5.76
N GLU A 15 10.02 9.89 5.37
CA GLU A 15 10.95 10.64 6.22
C GLU A 15 10.42 12.05 6.54
N ARG A 16 9.91 12.76 5.54
CA ARG A 16 9.30 14.08 5.73
C ARG A 16 8.09 14.03 6.65
N LEU A 17 7.23 13.02 6.50
CA LEU A 17 6.06 12.85 7.38
C LEU A 17 6.51 12.57 8.82
N ALA A 18 7.44 11.64 9.02
CA ALA A 18 7.95 11.30 10.34
C ALA A 18 8.60 12.51 11.02
N ALA A 19 9.46 13.25 10.31
CA ALA A 19 10.09 14.45 10.84
C ALA A 19 9.08 15.55 11.23
N THR A 20 8.00 15.72 10.47
CA THR A 20 6.93 16.69 10.80
C THR A 20 6.16 16.30 12.06
N CYS A 21 6.11 15.00 12.37
CA CYS A 21 5.43 14.44 13.54
C CYS A 21 6.41 14.13 14.69
N ASP A 22 7.65 14.62 14.64
CA ASP A 22 8.69 14.33 15.65
C ASP A 22 8.94 12.83 15.88
N TYR A 23 8.72 12.01 14.83
CA TYR A 23 8.80 10.54 14.86
C TYR A 23 7.84 9.87 15.86
N ASP A 24 6.84 10.60 16.35
CA ASP A 24 5.76 10.09 17.19
C ASP A 24 4.75 9.33 16.33
N LEU A 25 4.58 8.03 16.61
CA LEU A 25 3.71 7.15 15.84
C LEU A 25 2.24 7.57 15.94
N ASP A 26 1.79 7.99 17.12
CA ASP A 26 0.39 8.37 17.33
C ASP A 26 0.08 9.65 16.52
N ARG A 27 1.00 10.61 16.54
CA ARG A 27 0.88 11.84 15.72
C ARG A 27 0.93 11.57 14.23
N ILE A 28 1.70 10.57 13.79
CA ILE A 28 1.72 10.15 12.37
C ILE A 28 0.35 9.56 12.00
N PHE A 29 -0.24 8.71 12.85
CA PHE A 29 -1.56 8.14 12.58
C PHE A 29 -2.64 9.20 12.50
N ASP A 30 -2.67 10.13 13.45
CA ASP A 30 -3.63 11.23 13.47
C ASP A 30 -3.51 12.10 12.22
N GLU A 31 -2.28 12.42 11.81
CA GLU A 31 -2.01 13.22 10.62
C GLU A 31 -2.45 12.51 9.33
N ILE A 32 -2.21 11.21 9.21
CA ILE A 32 -2.66 10.42 8.05
C ILE A 32 -4.19 10.37 7.99
N GLN A 33 -4.87 10.11 9.11
CA GLN A 33 -6.33 10.08 9.16
C GLN A 33 -6.93 11.44 8.79
N ARG A 34 -6.35 12.53 9.32
CA ARG A 34 -6.76 13.90 9.00
C ARG A 34 -6.62 14.19 7.51
N ARG A 35 -5.53 13.78 6.87
CA ARG A 35 -5.32 13.94 5.42
C ARG A 35 -6.33 13.13 4.62
N GLN A 36 -6.56 11.87 4.98
CA GLN A 36 -7.56 11.01 4.33
C GLN A 36 -8.97 11.60 4.43
N ALA A 37 -9.34 12.15 5.59
CA ALA A 37 -10.64 12.80 5.77
C ALA A 37 -10.81 14.09 4.96
N ALA A 38 -9.70 14.80 4.67
CA ALA A 38 -9.69 16.00 3.85
C ALA A 38 -9.66 15.71 2.35
N GLU A 39 -9.26 14.49 1.94
CA GLU A 39 -9.26 14.08 0.55
C GLU A 39 -10.69 13.89 0.04
N THR A 40 -11.01 14.59 -1.05
CA THR A 40 -12.29 14.47 -1.76
C THR A 40 -12.26 13.41 -2.84
N ALA A 41 -11.14 12.69 -2.98
CA ALA A 41 -10.98 11.64 -3.97
C ALA A 41 -11.93 10.47 -3.66
N PRO A 42 -12.60 9.90 -4.68
CA PRO A 42 -13.48 8.76 -4.48
C PRO A 42 -12.67 7.56 -3.98
N VAL A 43 -13.12 6.97 -2.87
CA VAL A 43 -12.54 5.73 -2.35
C VAL A 43 -12.77 4.62 -3.36
N VAL A 44 -11.69 4.10 -3.94
CA VAL A 44 -11.76 2.98 -4.88
C VAL A 44 -11.96 1.69 -4.09
N SER A 45 -13.13 1.07 -4.24
CA SER A 45 -13.40 -0.28 -3.74
C SER A 45 -13.42 -1.27 -4.89
N PHE A 46 -12.73 -2.41 -4.75
CA PHE A 46 -12.88 -3.51 -5.69
C PHE A 46 -14.23 -4.21 -5.46
N ALA A 47 -14.95 -4.49 -6.54
CA ALA A 47 -16.13 -5.34 -6.47
C ALA A 47 -15.75 -6.70 -5.88
N LYS A 48 -16.59 -7.22 -4.97
CA LYS A 48 -16.41 -8.56 -4.40
C LYS A 48 -16.34 -9.54 -5.58
N PRO A 49 -15.31 -10.41 -5.67
CA PRO A 49 -15.24 -11.35 -6.77
C PRO A 49 -16.51 -12.20 -6.72
N SER A 50 -17.34 -12.10 -7.77
CA SER A 50 -18.42 -13.05 -7.94
C SER A 50 -17.77 -14.42 -8.06
N SER A 51 -18.30 -15.37 -7.31
CA SER A 51 -17.81 -16.74 -7.21
C SER A 51 -17.97 -17.48 -8.53
N ALA A 52 -17.13 -17.17 -9.52
CA ALA A 52 -17.16 -17.78 -10.84
C ALA A 52 -15.80 -17.68 -11.56
N ARG A 53 -14.73 -18.11 -10.91
CA ARG A 53 -13.63 -18.81 -11.61
C ARG A 53 -12.78 -19.59 -10.63
N GLN A 54 -13.09 -20.88 -10.48
CA GLN A 54 -12.12 -21.86 -10.01
C GLN A 54 -10.92 -21.79 -10.96
N VAL A 55 -9.81 -21.24 -10.50
CA VAL A 55 -8.52 -21.45 -11.15
C VAL A 55 -8.08 -22.86 -10.78
N SER A 56 -8.12 -23.74 -11.78
CA SER A 56 -7.58 -25.10 -11.68
C SER A 56 -6.11 -25.02 -11.30
N SER A 57 -5.74 -25.76 -10.24
CA SER A 57 -4.36 -26.02 -9.86
C SER A 57 -3.61 -26.64 -11.04
N VAL A 58 -2.55 -25.98 -11.52
CA VAL A 58 -1.63 -26.61 -12.47
C VAL A 58 -0.85 -27.67 -11.69
N SER A 59 -1.13 -28.93 -11.98
CA SER A 59 -0.35 -30.09 -11.52
C SER A 59 0.99 -30.07 -12.24
N GLY A 60 2.06 -29.69 -11.54
CA GLY A 60 3.43 -29.80 -12.04
C GLY A 60 3.90 -31.24 -11.92
N ALA A 61 3.93 -31.95 -13.03
CA ALA A 61 4.58 -33.25 -13.15
C ALA A 61 6.10 -33.08 -12.97
N LEU A 62 6.64 -33.61 -11.86
CA LEU A 62 8.05 -33.98 -11.78
C LEU A 62 8.17 -35.37 -12.41
N SER A 63 8.88 -35.46 -13.53
CA SER A 63 9.39 -36.71 -14.08
C SER A 63 10.81 -36.92 -13.56
N ASP A 64 11.07 -38.14 -13.05
CA ASP A 64 12.40 -38.74 -12.84
C ASP A 64 13.16 -38.94 -14.16
#